data_AF-A0AB38FMP9-F1
#
_entry.id   AF-A0AB38FMP9-F1
#
_cell.length_a   1.000
_cell.length_b   1.000
_cell.length_c   1.000
_cell.angle_alpha   90.00
_cell.angle_beta   90.00
_cell.angle_gamma   90.00
#
_symmetry.space_group_name_H-M   'P 1'
#
loop_
_entity.id
_entity.type
_entity.pdbx_description
1 polymer ?
#
loop_
_entity_poly.entity_id
_entity_poly.type
_entity_poly.pdbx_seq_one_letter_code
_entity_poly.pdbx_strand_id
1 'polypeptide(L)'
;MEDPPEDAYGRVTNPERFASLIPAAEVLIADLGRRFDVVVDRGPAPPSRSRTVATLELVTITPVQRDQAPLTITFTSFPGLYLRAGAWQDFALPACGCDACEEDAEDVLRELAEYAEALTAGRLSERITGRHRAVLEFSWEGDDWRRHGTTTLSAADVKELRARPVQPPADGHWWPWSPCR
;
A
#
# COMPACT_ATOMS: atom_id res chain seq x y z
N MET A 1 0.11 3.80 -32.73
CA MET A 1 0.80 3.61 -31.45
C MET A 1 1.48 2.27 -31.59
N GLU A 2 2.82 2.26 -31.63
CA GLU A 2 3.62 1.03 -31.76
C GLU A 2 3.63 0.38 -30.38
N ASP A 3 3.15 -0.85 -30.27
CA ASP A 3 3.24 -1.60 -29.02
C ASP A 3 4.73 -1.79 -28.66
N PRO A 4 5.11 -1.72 -27.37
CA PRO A 4 6.48 -1.99 -26.95
C PRO A 4 6.95 -3.36 -27.46
N PRO A 5 8.24 -3.50 -27.80
CA PRO A 5 8.75 -4.80 -28.20
C PRO A 5 8.59 -5.80 -27.05
N GLU A 6 8.31 -7.06 -27.37
CA GLU A 6 7.93 -8.09 -26.39
C GLU A 6 9.01 -8.28 -25.30
N ASP A 7 10.28 -8.03 -25.63
CA ASP A 7 11.43 -8.14 -24.72
C ASP A 7 11.54 -6.99 -23.70
N ALA A 8 10.79 -5.90 -23.86
CA ALA A 8 10.72 -4.81 -22.90
C ALA A 8 9.80 -5.15 -21.71
N TYR A 9 8.86 -6.08 -21.89
CA TYR A 9 8.01 -6.57 -20.80
C TYR A 9 8.84 -7.41 -19.82
N GLY A 10 8.77 -7.05 -18.53
CA GLY A 10 9.53 -7.74 -17.47
C GLY A 10 11.03 -7.44 -17.43
N ARG A 11 11.57 -6.70 -18.41
CA ARG A 11 12.94 -6.17 -18.37
C ARG A 11 12.97 -4.82 -17.66
N VAL A 12 13.97 -4.60 -16.82
CA VAL A 12 14.23 -3.28 -16.23
C VAL A 12 15.66 -2.88 -16.54
N THR A 13 15.85 -1.92 -17.44
CA THR A 13 17.18 -1.44 -17.82
C THR A 13 17.70 -0.35 -16.88
N ASN A 14 16.79 0.46 -16.32
CA ASN A 14 17.14 1.56 -15.42
C ASN A 14 16.25 1.54 -14.16
N PRO A 15 16.52 0.66 -13.18
CA PRO A 15 15.76 0.63 -11.93
C PRO A 15 15.97 1.90 -11.10
N GLU A 16 17.17 2.51 -11.16
CA GLU A 16 17.54 3.70 -10.38
C GLU A 16 16.69 4.93 -10.68
N ARG A 17 15.87 4.93 -11.75
CA ARG A 17 14.88 5.99 -11.98
C ARG A 17 13.92 6.17 -10.81
N PHE A 18 13.64 5.11 -10.06
CA PHE A 18 12.76 5.13 -8.88
C PHE A 18 13.51 5.32 -7.56
N ALA A 19 14.84 5.53 -7.58
CA ALA A 19 15.65 5.67 -6.36
C ALA A 19 15.17 6.78 -5.42
N SER A 20 14.51 7.81 -5.95
CA SER A 20 13.89 8.90 -5.18
C SER A 20 12.76 8.45 -4.26
N LEU A 21 12.13 7.29 -4.49
CA LEU A 21 11.07 6.75 -3.62
C LEU A 21 11.58 6.43 -2.21
N ILE A 22 12.81 5.96 -2.09
CA ILE A 22 13.40 5.57 -0.82
C ILE A 22 13.51 6.77 0.14
N PRO A 23 14.19 7.89 -0.21
CA PRO A 23 14.22 9.06 0.66
C PRO A 23 12.84 9.71 0.82
N ALA A 24 11.96 9.66 -0.19
CA ALA A 24 10.60 10.20 -0.06
C ALA A 24 9.76 9.44 0.98
N ALA A 25 9.83 8.11 0.99
CA ALA A 25 9.18 7.28 2.00
C ALA A 25 9.73 7.56 3.40
N GLU A 26 11.04 7.75 3.55
CA GLU A 26 11.64 8.12 4.83
C GLU A 26 11.15 9.47 5.35
N VAL A 27 11.07 10.48 4.48
CA VAL A 27 10.51 11.79 4.81
C VAL A 27 9.03 11.65 5.20
N LEU A 28 8.26 10.84 4.47
CA LEU A 28 6.86 10.58 4.76
C LEU A 28 6.68 9.92 6.13
N ILE A 29 7.43 8.85 6.43
CA ILE A 29 7.39 8.15 7.73
C ILE A 29 7.68 9.14 8.87
N ALA A 30 8.73 9.94 8.71
CA ALA A 30 9.09 10.96 9.70
C ALA A 30 7.99 12.02 9.87
N ASP A 31 7.36 12.46 8.78
CA ASP A 31 6.27 13.43 8.84
C ASP A 31 5.02 12.87 9.55
N LEU A 32 4.61 11.66 9.18
CA LEU A 32 3.48 10.97 9.78
C LEU A 32 3.67 10.77 11.29
N GLY A 33 4.85 10.31 11.71
CA GLY A 33 5.19 10.13 13.12
C GLY A 33 5.26 11.44 13.93
N ARG A 34 5.43 12.60 13.28
CA ARG A 34 5.36 13.92 13.94
C ARG A 34 3.94 14.46 14.02
N ARG A 35 3.14 14.25 12.98
CA ARG A 35 1.82 14.88 12.85
C ARG A 35 0.70 14.11 13.56
N PHE A 36 0.83 12.80 13.66
CA PHE A 36 -0.24 11.92 14.13
C PHE A 36 0.17 11.12 15.35
N ASP A 37 -0.80 10.80 16.19
CA ASP A 37 -0.65 9.95 17.36
C ASP A 37 -0.52 8.48 16.93
N VAL A 38 0.69 8.10 16.55
CA VAL A 38 1.04 6.79 15.98
C VAL A 38 2.31 6.24 16.64
N VAL A 39 2.43 4.92 16.66
CA VAL A 39 3.67 4.22 16.97
C VAL A 39 4.32 3.76 15.67
N VAL A 40 5.60 4.11 15.49
CA VAL A 40 6.40 3.67 14.34
C VAL A 40 7.35 2.58 14.81
N ASP A 41 7.17 1.37 14.29
CA ASP A 41 8.05 0.24 14.52
C ASP A 41 8.85 -0.07 13.24
N ARG A 42 10.15 -0.33 13.38
CA ARG A 42 11.05 -0.68 12.27
C ARG A 42 11.71 -2.01 12.55
N GLY A 43 11.82 -2.85 11.53
CA GLY A 43 12.48 -4.14 11.65
C GLY A 43 12.86 -4.75 10.32
N PRO A 44 13.60 -5.88 10.34
CA PRO A 44 13.90 -6.61 9.12
C PRO A 44 12.60 -7.09 8.47
N ALA A 45 12.49 -6.90 7.16
CA ALA A 45 11.35 -7.41 6.43
C ALA A 45 11.40 -8.95 6.33
N PRO A 46 10.25 -9.64 6.36
CA PRO A 46 10.20 -11.07 6.06
C PRO A 46 10.67 -11.30 4.63
N PRO A 47 11.29 -12.46 4.31
CA PRO A 47 11.81 -12.73 2.98
C PRO A 47 10.73 -12.62 1.91
N SER A 48 11.06 -11.94 0.82
CA SER A 48 10.19 -11.76 -0.33
C SER A 48 9.81 -13.10 -0.95
N ARG A 49 8.59 -13.18 -1.48
CA ARG A 49 8.19 -14.28 -2.37
C ARG A 49 8.80 -14.15 -3.76
N SER A 50 9.23 -12.94 -4.14
CA SER A 50 9.91 -12.70 -5.41
C SER A 50 11.33 -13.30 -5.36
N ARG A 51 11.74 -13.92 -6.47
CA ARG A 51 13.09 -14.47 -6.64
C ARG A 51 14.11 -13.41 -7.04
N THR A 52 13.66 -12.24 -7.49
CA THR A 52 14.50 -11.19 -8.07
C THR A 52 14.54 -9.93 -7.22
N VAL A 53 13.52 -9.71 -6.39
CA VAL A 53 13.41 -8.53 -5.52
C VAL A 53 13.34 -9.00 -4.07
N ALA A 54 14.40 -8.72 -3.31
CA ALA A 54 14.44 -8.97 -1.88
C ALA A 54 13.73 -7.84 -1.13
N THR A 55 13.10 -8.17 -0.01
CA THR A 55 12.58 -7.23 0.98
C THR A 55 13.69 -6.97 2.00
N LEU A 56 13.88 -5.70 2.38
CA LEU A 56 15.02 -5.27 3.19
C LEU A 56 14.56 -4.86 4.60
N GLU A 57 13.74 -3.82 4.67
CA GLU A 57 13.24 -3.25 5.92
C GLU A 57 11.71 -3.15 5.85
N LEU A 58 11.07 -3.37 6.98
CA LEU A 58 9.64 -3.20 7.19
C LEU A 58 9.44 -2.11 8.23
N VAL A 59 8.65 -1.10 7.88
CA VAL A 59 8.24 -0.03 8.79
C VAL A 59 6.74 -0.09 8.96
N THR A 60 6.28 -0.30 10.18
CA THR A 60 4.86 -0.35 10.53
C THR A 60 4.48 0.89 11.33
N ILE A 61 3.55 1.68 10.80
CA ILE A 61 2.98 2.87 11.43
C ILE A 61 1.59 2.49 11.92
N THR A 62 1.44 2.40 13.24
CA THR A 62 0.20 1.96 13.89
C THR A 62 -0.42 3.14 14.64
N PRO A 63 -1.60 3.64 14.21
CA PRO A 63 -2.35 4.63 14.98
C PRO A 63 -2.78 4.09 16.34
N VAL A 64 -2.92 4.98 17.33
CA VAL A 64 -3.35 4.57 18.69
C VAL A 64 -4.77 4.03 18.75
N GLN A 65 -5.66 4.46 17.84
CA GLN A 65 -7.04 3.98 17.79
C GLN A 65 -7.17 2.81 16.82
N ARG A 66 -7.87 1.76 17.25
CA ARG A 66 -8.04 0.54 16.45
C ARG A 66 -8.86 0.73 15.18
N ASP A 67 -9.72 1.74 15.15
CA ASP A 67 -10.57 2.05 14.00
C ASP A 67 -9.88 2.97 12.98
N GLN A 68 -8.59 3.29 13.17
CA GLN A 68 -7.74 4.02 12.23
C GLN A 68 -6.82 3.04 11.50
N ALA A 69 -6.78 3.12 10.18
CA ALA A 69 -6.05 2.16 9.35
C ALA A 69 -4.53 2.27 9.58
N PRO A 70 -3.82 1.17 9.89
CA PRO A 70 -2.35 1.20 9.92
C PRO A 70 -1.77 1.30 8.51
N LEU A 71 -0.53 1.79 8.42
CA LEU A 71 0.28 1.81 7.20
C LEU A 71 1.56 1.02 7.43
N THR A 72 1.87 0.08 6.55
CA THR A 72 3.15 -0.62 6.55
C THR A 72 3.86 -0.36 5.23
N ILE A 73 5.12 0.06 5.32
CA ILE A 73 6.00 0.32 4.17
C ILE A 73 7.14 -0.69 4.21
N THR A 74 7.27 -1.49 3.16
CA THR A 74 8.38 -2.43 3.00
C THR A 74 9.33 -1.92 1.93
N PHE A 75 10.56 -1.65 2.32
CA PHE A 75 11.65 -1.31 1.42
C PHE A 75 12.18 -2.56 0.73
N THR A 76 12.55 -2.45 -0.53
CA THR A 76 13.01 -3.60 -1.33
C THR A 76 14.38 -3.35 -1.95
N SER A 77 15.01 -4.40 -2.47
CA SER A 77 16.30 -4.32 -3.18
C SER A 77 16.16 -3.74 -4.59
N PHE A 78 14.93 -3.66 -5.10
CA PHE A 78 14.55 -2.75 -6.17
C PHE A 78 14.22 -1.41 -5.52
N PRO A 79 14.52 -0.25 -6.12
CA PRO A 79 14.18 1.05 -5.53
C PRO A 79 12.67 1.34 -5.61
N GLY A 80 11.88 0.50 -4.97
CA GLY A 80 10.43 0.53 -4.88
C GLY A 80 9.96 -0.02 -3.54
N LEU A 81 8.68 0.13 -3.28
CA LEU A 81 8.05 -0.08 -1.99
C LEU A 81 6.89 -1.08 -2.12
N TYR A 82 6.73 -1.96 -1.13
CA TYR A 82 5.45 -2.63 -0.91
C TYR A 82 4.70 -1.95 0.22
N LEU A 83 3.48 -1.52 -0.07
CA LEU A 83 2.58 -0.85 0.85
C LEU A 83 1.48 -1.82 1.27
N ARG A 84 1.25 -1.89 2.59
CA ARG A 84 0.04 -2.47 3.15
C ARG A 84 -0.71 -1.38 3.91
N ALA A 85 -1.96 -1.16 3.56
CA ALA A 85 -2.81 -0.17 4.18
C ALA A 85 -4.08 -0.82 4.74
N GLY A 86 -4.49 -0.39 5.93
CA GLY A 86 -5.67 -0.95 6.57
C GLY A 86 -5.49 -2.44 6.89
N ALA A 87 -6.53 -3.23 6.63
CA ALA A 87 -6.53 -4.65 6.94
C ALA A 87 -6.04 -5.50 5.76
N TRP A 88 -6.45 -5.13 4.54
CA TRP A 88 -6.40 -6.03 3.39
C TRP A 88 -5.83 -5.41 2.11
N GLN A 89 -5.59 -4.10 2.03
CA GLN A 89 -4.94 -3.50 0.87
C GLN A 89 -3.44 -3.77 0.87
N ASP A 90 -2.97 -4.42 -0.18
CA ASP A 90 -1.56 -4.64 -0.48
C ASP A 90 -1.29 -4.16 -1.92
N PHE A 91 -0.29 -3.30 -2.12
CA PHE A 91 0.10 -2.80 -3.44
C PHE A 91 1.59 -2.42 -3.50
N ALA A 92 2.13 -2.26 -4.70
CA ALA A 92 3.52 -1.92 -4.95
C ALA A 92 3.62 -0.54 -5.61
N LEU A 93 4.69 0.20 -5.29
CA LEU A 93 5.07 1.44 -5.95
C LEU A 93 6.55 1.35 -6.37
N PRO A 94 6.89 1.38 -7.67
CA PRO A 94 5.96 1.35 -8.81
C PRO A 94 5.12 0.07 -8.86
N ALA A 95 3.97 0.13 -9.54
CA ALA A 95 3.15 -1.04 -9.82
C ALA A 95 3.84 -1.98 -10.83
N CYS A 96 4.58 -1.43 -11.80
CA CYS A 96 5.40 -2.17 -12.74
C CYS A 96 6.71 -1.45 -13.06
N GLY A 97 7.84 -2.04 -12.69
CA GLY A 97 9.16 -1.48 -13.00
C GLY A 97 9.66 -1.70 -14.44
N CYS A 98 8.90 -2.38 -15.30
CA CYS A 98 9.42 -2.78 -16.62
C CYS A 98 9.61 -1.59 -17.58
N ASP A 99 10.43 -1.78 -18.61
CA ASP A 99 10.72 -0.75 -19.61
C ASP A 99 9.53 -0.49 -20.56
N ALA A 100 8.59 -1.43 -20.65
CA ALA A 100 7.38 -1.31 -21.49
C ALA A 100 6.25 -0.50 -20.83
N CYS A 101 6.24 -0.41 -19.50
CA CYS A 101 5.28 0.42 -18.78
C CYS A 101 5.80 1.85 -18.70
N GLU A 102 4.99 2.81 -19.15
CA GLU A 102 5.27 4.25 -19.07
C GLU A 102 5.04 4.80 -17.65
N GLU A 103 5.46 4.06 -16.62
CA GLU A 103 5.35 4.49 -15.23
C GLU A 103 6.54 5.40 -14.87
N ASP A 104 6.24 6.66 -14.58
CA ASP A 104 7.21 7.71 -14.28
C ASP A 104 7.46 7.86 -12.76
N ALA A 105 8.69 8.20 -12.38
CA ALA A 105 9.06 8.31 -10.97
C ALA A 105 8.33 9.46 -10.24
N GLU A 106 8.04 10.57 -10.92
CA GLU A 106 7.28 11.69 -10.36
C GLU A 106 5.83 11.29 -10.07
N ASP A 107 5.22 10.54 -10.99
CA ASP A 107 3.88 10.00 -10.80
C ASP A 107 3.82 9.03 -9.62
N VAL A 108 4.79 8.12 -9.50
CA VAL A 108 4.84 7.17 -8.38
C VAL A 108 5.07 7.87 -7.04
N LEU A 109 5.88 8.94 -7.01
CA LEU A 109 6.06 9.78 -5.83
C LEU A 109 4.76 10.49 -5.43
N ARG A 110 4.03 11.02 -6.41
CA ARG A 110 2.73 11.64 -6.20
C ARG A 110 1.72 10.62 -5.68
N GLU A 111 1.67 9.41 -6.26
CA GLU A 111 0.82 8.32 -5.78
C GLU A 111 1.11 7.96 -4.33
N LEU A 112 2.39 7.84 -3.93
CA LEU A 112 2.77 7.58 -2.55
C LEU A 112 2.17 8.63 -1.59
N ALA A 113 2.26 9.91 -1.95
CA ALA A 113 1.70 11.00 -1.16
C ALA A 113 0.17 10.95 -1.12
N GLU A 114 -0.48 10.75 -2.26
CA GLU A 114 -1.93 10.67 -2.40
C GLU A 114 -2.53 9.53 -1.57
N TYR A 115 -1.94 8.32 -1.59
CA TYR A 115 -2.41 7.21 -0.76
C TYR A 115 -2.21 7.48 0.74
N ALA A 116 -1.07 8.06 1.13
CA ALA A 116 -0.81 8.37 2.53
C ALA A 116 -1.77 9.44 3.07
N GLU A 117 -2.07 10.46 2.27
CA GLU A 117 -3.04 11.49 2.60
C GLU A 117 -4.46 10.91 2.71
N ALA A 118 -4.92 10.16 1.71
CA ALA A 118 -6.23 9.52 1.75
C ALA A 118 -6.37 8.57 2.96
N LEU A 119 -5.32 7.82 3.28
CA LEU A 119 -5.31 6.92 4.44
C LEU A 119 -5.45 7.69 5.76
N THR A 120 -4.61 8.70 5.96
CA THR A 120 -4.62 9.51 7.20
C THR A 120 -5.89 10.34 7.35
N ALA A 121 -6.55 10.68 6.24
CA ALA A 121 -7.85 11.33 6.22
C ALA A 121 -9.04 10.36 6.42
N GLY A 122 -8.81 9.05 6.62
CA GLY A 122 -9.88 8.07 6.83
C GLY A 122 -10.69 7.77 5.56
N ARG A 123 -10.09 7.94 4.38
CA ARG A 123 -10.76 7.79 3.08
C ARG A 123 -10.54 6.42 2.43
N LEU A 124 -10.13 5.45 3.24
CA LEU A 124 -10.08 4.03 2.88
C LEU A 124 -11.33 3.35 3.44
N SER A 125 -12.03 2.59 2.60
CA SER A 125 -13.02 1.61 3.05
C SER A 125 -12.67 0.21 2.57
N GLU A 126 -12.89 -0.78 3.42
CA GLU A 126 -12.65 -2.19 3.16
C GLU A 126 -13.73 -3.03 3.83
N ARG A 127 -14.35 -3.96 3.08
CA ARG A 127 -15.37 -4.85 3.64
C ARG A 127 -15.48 -6.15 2.88
N ILE A 128 -15.83 -7.22 3.60
CA ILE A 128 -16.24 -8.50 2.98
C ILE A 128 -17.76 -8.57 3.01
N THR A 129 -18.38 -8.56 1.84
CA THR A 129 -19.84 -8.68 1.65
C THR A 129 -20.22 -10.05 1.09
N GLY A 130 -21.51 -10.35 1.07
CA GLY A 130 -22.04 -11.59 0.49
C GLY A 130 -21.99 -12.81 1.41
N ARG A 131 -23.11 -13.54 1.49
CA ARG A 131 -23.27 -14.71 2.38
C ARG A 131 -22.84 -16.03 1.75
N HIS A 132 -23.19 -16.23 0.47
CA HIS A 132 -22.93 -17.48 -0.27
C HIS A 132 -21.76 -17.37 -1.25
N ARG A 133 -21.48 -16.15 -1.72
CA ARG A 133 -20.33 -15.79 -2.53
C ARG A 133 -19.72 -14.54 -1.91
N ALA A 134 -18.69 -14.72 -1.11
CA ALA A 134 -18.04 -13.62 -0.43
C ALA A 134 -17.29 -12.76 -1.42
N VAL A 135 -17.37 -11.44 -1.26
CA VAL A 135 -16.68 -10.46 -2.09
C VAL A 135 -15.92 -9.52 -1.17
N LEU A 136 -14.62 -9.39 -1.38
CA LEU A 136 -13.83 -8.31 -0.81
C LEU A 136 -14.07 -7.07 -1.67
N GLU A 137 -14.53 -6.01 -1.04
CA GLU A 137 -14.68 -4.69 -1.65
C GLU A 137 -13.73 -3.72 -0.96
N PHE A 138 -13.12 -2.84 -1.73
CA PHE A 138 -12.36 -1.72 -1.20
C PHE A 138 -12.64 -0.45 -1.98
N SER A 139 -12.48 0.70 -1.33
CA SER A 139 -12.47 2.01 -1.99
C SER A 139 -11.48 2.96 -1.34
N TRP A 140 -10.87 3.77 -2.18
CA TRP A 140 -10.05 4.91 -1.84
C TRP A 140 -10.69 6.15 -2.44
N GLU A 141 -10.77 7.22 -1.66
CA GLU A 141 -11.24 8.52 -2.12
C GLU A 141 -10.13 9.55 -1.89
N GLY A 142 -9.55 10.06 -2.97
CA GLY A 142 -8.68 11.23 -2.95
C GLY A 142 -9.46 12.51 -3.22
N ASP A 143 -8.77 13.64 -3.31
CA ASP A 143 -9.43 14.92 -3.65
C ASP A 143 -9.91 14.93 -5.11
N ASP A 144 -9.05 14.51 -6.04
CA ASP A 144 -9.35 14.49 -7.49
C ASP A 144 -9.31 13.09 -8.10
N TRP A 145 -9.21 12.04 -7.28
CA TRP A 145 -9.14 10.66 -7.75
C TRP A 145 -9.97 9.72 -6.87
N ARG A 146 -10.35 8.58 -7.45
CA ARG A 146 -11.02 7.50 -6.73
C ARG A 146 -10.53 6.17 -7.28
N ARG A 147 -10.22 5.24 -6.38
CA ARG A 147 -9.93 3.85 -6.75
C ARG A 147 -10.86 2.92 -5.99
N HIS A 148 -11.40 1.92 -6.66
CA HIS A 148 -12.20 0.90 -6.01
C HIS A 148 -11.98 -0.43 -6.70
N GLY A 149 -12.26 -1.51 -5.99
CA GLY A 149 -12.12 -2.83 -6.55
C GLY A 149 -12.98 -3.83 -5.82
N THR A 150 -13.29 -4.91 -6.51
CA THR A 150 -13.99 -6.06 -5.94
C THR A 150 -13.25 -7.33 -6.30
N THR A 151 -13.16 -8.27 -5.37
CA THR A 151 -12.54 -9.57 -5.60
C THR A 151 -13.42 -10.65 -4.99
N THR A 152 -13.77 -11.66 -5.77
CA THR A 152 -14.50 -12.82 -5.25
C THR A 152 -13.57 -13.65 -4.38
N LEU A 153 -14.00 -14.00 -3.19
CA LEU A 153 -13.23 -14.78 -2.24
C LEU A 153 -13.74 -16.22 -2.18
N SER A 154 -12.80 -17.17 -2.07
CA SER A 154 -13.12 -18.52 -1.63
C SER A 154 -13.38 -18.54 -0.11
N ALA A 155 -13.97 -19.62 0.38
CA ALA A 155 -14.15 -19.81 1.83
C ALA A 155 -12.81 -19.85 2.59
N ALA A 156 -11.74 -20.32 1.95
CA ALA A 156 -10.39 -20.30 2.52
C ALA A 156 -9.85 -18.87 2.65
N ASP A 157 -10.01 -18.05 1.61
CA ASP A 157 -9.56 -16.65 1.62
C ASP A 157 -10.32 -15.83 2.68
N VAL A 158 -11.64 -16.02 2.79
CA VAL A 158 -12.43 -15.37 3.85
C VAL A 158 -11.91 -15.74 5.24
N LYS A 159 -11.59 -17.03 5.46
CA LYS A 159 -11.06 -17.50 6.73
C LYS A 159 -9.69 -16.89 7.02
N GLU A 160 -8.80 -16.81 6.02
CA GLU A 160 -7.49 -16.20 6.15
C GLU A 160 -7.59 -14.71 6.48
N LEU A 161 -8.37 -13.95 5.72
CA LEU A 161 -8.54 -12.50 5.91
C LEU A 161 -9.15 -12.18 7.27
N ARG A 162 -10.14 -12.95 7.74
CA ARG A 162 -10.76 -12.78 9.07
C ARG A 162 -9.88 -13.24 10.22
N ALA A 163 -8.85 -14.04 9.97
CA ALA A 163 -7.87 -14.44 10.97
C ALA A 163 -6.75 -13.40 11.16
N ARG A 164 -6.65 -12.39 10.27
CA ARG A 164 -5.67 -11.30 10.41
C ARG A 164 -5.96 -10.46 11.66
N PRO A 165 -4.91 -10.00 12.37
CA PRO A 165 -5.08 -9.25 13.62
C PRO A 165 -5.74 -7.88 13.43
N VAL A 166 -5.53 -7.26 12.26
CA VAL A 166 -6.16 -5.99 11.86
C VAL A 166 -7.42 -6.33 11.06
N GLN A 167 -8.56 -5.79 11.49
CA GLN A 167 -9.85 -5.90 10.81
C GLN A 167 -10.41 -4.49 10.63
N PRO A 168 -11.10 -4.20 9.50
CA PRO A 168 -11.73 -2.90 9.31
C PRO A 168 -12.88 -2.71 10.30
N PRO A 169 -13.29 -1.45 10.55
CA PRO A 169 -14.49 -1.14 11.32
C PRO A 169 -15.74 -1.83 10.76
N ALA A 170 -16.78 -1.96 11.58
CA ALA A 170 -17.96 -2.76 11.23
C ALA A 170 -18.73 -2.23 10.00
N ASP A 171 -18.68 -0.93 9.75
CA ASP A 171 -19.23 -0.29 8.55
C ASP A 171 -18.26 -0.34 7.34
N GLY A 172 -17.03 -0.80 7.57
CA GLY A 172 -15.95 -0.89 6.60
C GLY A 172 -15.15 0.40 6.43
N HIS A 173 -15.49 1.48 7.13
CA HIS A 173 -14.86 2.79 6.94
C HIS A 173 -13.84 3.09 8.02
N TRP A 174 -12.57 3.22 7.62
CA TRP A 174 -11.52 3.60 8.54
C TRP A 174 -11.66 5.06 8.97
N TRP A 175 -11.34 5.36 10.22
CA TRP A 175 -11.39 6.71 10.76
C TRP A 175 -10.13 7.52 10.37
N PRO A 176 -10.25 8.86 10.29
CA PRO A 176 -9.10 9.73 10.17
C PRO A 176 -8.13 9.55 11.34
N TRP A 177 -6.84 9.62 11.06
CA TRP A 177 -5.78 9.53 12.06
C TRP A 177 -5.86 10.71 13.04
N SER A 178 -5.65 10.44 14.31
CA SER A 178 -5.64 11.48 15.33
C SER A 178 -4.35 12.28 15.27
N PRO A 179 -4.40 13.63 15.29
CA PRO A 179 -3.19 14.44 15.35
C PRO A 179 -2.48 14.28 16.70
N CYS A 180 -1.17 14.51 16.71
CA CYS A 180 -0.41 14.68 17.95
C CYS A 180 -0.99 15.85 18.76
N ARG A 181 -1.11 15.68 20.08
CA ARG A 181 -1.52 16.76 21.00
C ARG A 181 -0.37 17.66 21.40
#